data_AF-A0A7S2C3H6-F1
#
_entry.id   AF-A0A7S2C3H6-F1
#
_cell.length_a   1.000
_cell.length_b   1.000
_cell.length_c   1.000
_cell.angle_alpha   90.00
_cell.angle_beta   90.00
_cell.angle_gamma   90.00
#
_symmetry.space_group_name_H-M   'P 1'
#
loop_
_entity.id
_entity.type
_entity.pdbx_description
1 polymer ?
#
loop_
_entity_poly.entity_id
_entity_poly.type
_entity_poly.pdbx_seq_one_letter_code
_entity_poly.pdbx_strand_id
1 'polypeptide(L)'
;AEIAVADHESSGRQDLYVEARITLFARATGDQLLVLECMQPMACVRFSTDGAELAKADWATHLTLWTLPSQYAVQFYSDPRPWPLFQSLIGSIHIPWAFLLARSASGQTILTIAAKQGQTEWLSKLLAHASTPKSLAAASILHRDASGMCALDYAITTNKSKIVTILLRTVLAHANPSALEL
;
A
#
# COMPACT_ATOMS: atom_id res chain seq x y z
N ALA A 1 18.05 13.84 10.54
CA ALA A 1 16.81 14.03 11.31
C ALA A 1 16.12 15.27 10.76
N GLU A 2 15.19 15.06 9.84
CA GLU A 2 14.36 16.09 9.21
C GLU A 2 13.14 16.36 10.08
N ILE A 3 12.60 17.57 10.02
CA ILE A 3 11.36 17.93 10.73
C ILE A 3 10.26 17.99 9.68
N ALA A 4 9.18 17.22 9.88
CA ALA A 4 7.95 17.34 9.11
C ALA A 4 6.99 18.23 9.88
N VAL A 5 6.50 19.28 9.24
CA VAL A 5 5.38 20.08 9.75
C VAL A 5 4.17 19.78 8.88
N ALA A 6 3.08 19.41 9.54
CA ALA A 6 1.78 19.17 8.93
C ALA A 6 0.91 20.40 9.17
N ASP A 7 0.71 21.21 8.13
CA ASP A 7 -0.07 22.44 8.21
C ASP A 7 -1.40 22.31 7.46
N HIS A 8 -2.41 23.01 7.98
CA HIS A 8 -3.76 23.07 7.44
C HIS A 8 -4.06 24.53 7.06
N GLU A 9 -4.16 24.83 5.78
CA GLU A 9 -4.50 26.17 5.31
C GLU A 9 -5.99 26.20 4.93
N SER A 10 -6.82 26.83 5.77
CA SER A 10 -8.23 27.05 5.45
C SER A 10 -8.33 28.19 4.44
N SER A 11 -8.42 27.85 3.15
CA SER A 11 -8.90 28.78 2.12
C SER A 11 -10.26 29.33 2.58
N GLY A 12 -10.35 30.64 2.82
CA GLY A 12 -11.54 31.32 3.38
C GLY A 12 -12.78 31.34 2.48
N ARG A 13 -12.93 30.36 1.59
CA ARG A 13 -14.06 30.19 0.67
C ARG A 13 -14.84 28.94 1.10
N GLN A 14 -16.08 29.14 1.51
CA GLN A 14 -16.95 28.14 2.14
C GLN A 14 -17.30 26.89 1.28
N ASP A 15 -16.75 26.72 0.08
CA ASP A 15 -17.16 25.66 -0.87
C ASP A 15 -16.00 24.88 -1.52
N LEU A 16 -14.75 24.96 -1.02
CA LEU A 16 -13.61 24.30 -1.67
C LEU A 16 -12.81 23.42 -0.72
N TYR A 17 -12.48 22.22 -1.21
CA TYR A 17 -11.63 21.20 -0.58
C TYR A 17 -10.47 21.83 0.18
N VAL A 18 -10.28 21.42 1.43
CA VAL A 18 -9.10 21.79 2.21
C VAL A 18 -7.91 21.00 1.67
N GLU A 19 -6.96 21.69 1.07
CA GLU A 19 -5.66 21.11 0.71
C GLU A 19 -4.83 20.93 1.98
N ALA A 20 -4.50 19.67 2.30
CA ALA A 20 -3.51 19.38 3.33
C ALA A 20 -2.14 19.26 2.66
N ARG A 21 -1.07 19.63 3.37
CA ARG A 21 0.30 19.38 2.90
C ARG A 21 1.23 19.00 4.05
N ILE A 22 2.22 18.16 3.74
CA ILE A 22 3.36 17.90 4.63
C ILE A 22 4.56 18.63 4.06
N THR A 23 5.15 19.53 4.84
CA THR A 23 6.38 20.22 4.45
C THR A 23 7.55 19.66 5.26
N LEU A 24 8.59 19.23 4.54
CA LEU A 24 9.84 18.75 5.14
C LEU A 24 10.87 19.88 5.17
N PHE A 25 11.52 20.03 6.31
CA PHE A 25 12.55 21.05 6.52
C PHE A 25 13.89 20.41 6.92
N ALA A 26 14.96 21.00 6.38
CA ALA A 26 16.32 20.71 6.79
C ALA A 26 16.52 21.22 8.22
N ARG A 27 16.73 20.31 9.18
CA ARG A 27 16.85 20.69 10.60
C ARG A 27 17.99 21.69 10.88
N ALA A 28 19.09 21.61 10.13
CA ALA A 28 20.27 22.43 10.37
C ALA A 28 20.08 23.89 9.93
N THR A 29 19.36 24.12 8.83
CA THR A 29 19.22 25.45 8.21
C THR A 29 17.82 26.02 8.32
N GLY A 30 16.81 25.18 8.53
CA GLY A 30 15.40 25.53 8.43
C GLY A 30 14.90 25.61 6.99
N ASP A 31 15.72 25.24 6.00
CA ASP A 31 15.33 25.31 4.60
C ASP A 31 14.25 24.28 4.27
N GLN A 32 13.28 24.68 3.44
CA GLN A 32 12.28 23.77 2.92
C GLN A 32 12.92 22.80 1.92
N LEU A 33 12.84 21.51 2.21
CA LEU A 33 13.36 20.43 1.37
C LEU A 33 12.32 19.92 0.38
N LEU A 34 11.09 19.70 0.86
CA LEU A 34 10.06 19.02 0.11
C LEU A 34 8.66 19.44 0.58
N VAL A 35 7.71 19.47 -0.34
CA VAL A 35 6.28 19.60 -0.04
C VAL A 35 5.57 18.38 -0.62
N LEU A 36 4.83 17.68 0.22
CA LEU A 36 4.01 16.53 -0.16
C LEU A 36 2.54 16.94 -0.09
N GLU A 37 1.90 17.04 -1.25
CA GLU A 37 0.47 17.34 -1.34
C GLU A 37 -0.36 16.18 -0.80
N CYS A 38 -1.41 16.53 -0.05
CA CYS A 38 -2.26 15.59 0.63
C CYS A 38 -3.73 15.89 0.32
N MET A 39 -4.42 14.89 -0.19
CA MET A 39 -5.82 15.02 -0.61
C MET A 39 -6.81 15.22 0.55
N GLN A 40 -6.41 14.93 1.79
CA GLN A 40 -7.29 14.91 2.97
C GLN A 40 -6.54 15.34 4.24
N PRO A 41 -7.28 15.94 5.22
CA PRO A 41 -6.74 16.26 6.54
C PRO A 41 -6.09 15.05 7.21
N MET A 42 -4.97 15.29 7.88
CA MET A 42 -4.10 14.23 8.41
C MET A 42 -4.43 13.96 9.87
N ALA A 43 -4.45 12.69 10.25
CA ALA A 43 -4.58 12.28 11.65
C ALA A 43 -3.20 12.17 12.30
N CYS A 44 -2.20 11.66 11.57
CA CYS A 44 -0.83 11.54 12.05
C CYS A 44 0.18 11.45 10.92
N VAL A 45 1.44 11.77 11.25
CA VAL A 45 2.61 11.63 10.37
C VAL A 45 3.76 11.07 11.21
N ARG A 46 4.56 10.17 10.65
CA ARG A 46 5.68 9.54 11.34
C ARG A 46 6.79 9.17 10.36
N PHE A 47 8.01 9.57 10.68
CA PHE A 47 9.20 9.06 10.00
C PHE A 47 9.56 7.66 10.49
N SER A 48 10.12 6.87 9.57
CA SER A 48 11.00 5.74 9.88
C SER A 48 12.19 6.19 10.74
N THR A 49 12.80 5.24 11.47
CA THR A 49 13.93 5.55 12.37
C THR A 49 15.19 6.03 11.65
N ASP A 50 15.40 5.60 10.41
CA ASP A 50 16.50 6.04 9.55
C ASP A 50 16.15 7.31 8.75
N GLY A 51 14.87 7.70 8.71
CA GLY A 51 14.38 8.86 7.96
C GLY A 51 14.24 8.61 6.45
N ALA A 52 14.45 7.38 5.97
CA ALA A 52 14.32 7.05 4.55
C ALA A 52 12.85 7.00 4.09
N GLU A 53 11.95 6.75 5.04
CA GLU A 53 10.51 6.65 4.79
C GLU A 53 9.70 7.57 5.69
N LEU A 54 8.59 8.06 5.15
CA LEU A 54 7.58 8.84 5.86
C LEU A 54 6.23 8.13 5.74
N ALA A 55 5.56 7.87 6.85
CA ALA A 55 4.19 7.39 6.87
C ALA A 55 3.24 8.51 7.31
N LYS A 56 2.10 8.62 6.65
CA LYS A 56 0.96 9.46 7.05
C LYS A 56 -0.27 8.57 7.20
N ALA A 57 -1.15 8.90 8.14
CA ALA A 57 -2.54 8.49 8.06
C ALA A 57 -3.47 9.73 7.97
N ASP A 58 -4.52 9.64 7.16
CA ASP A 58 -5.60 10.64 7.11
C ASP A 58 -6.88 10.17 7.81
N TRP A 59 -7.78 11.11 8.04
CA TRP A 59 -9.10 10.85 8.62
C TRP A 59 -10.03 10.09 7.67
N ALA A 60 -9.71 10.09 6.37
CA ALA A 60 -10.41 9.34 5.34
C ALA A 60 -9.94 7.87 5.26
N THR A 61 -9.24 7.39 6.29
CA THR A 61 -8.81 6.00 6.44
C THR A 61 -7.69 5.60 5.47
N HIS A 62 -7.02 6.56 4.83
CA HIS A 62 -5.83 6.28 4.03
C HIS A 62 -4.56 6.31 4.86
N LEU A 63 -3.65 5.41 4.57
CA LEU A 63 -2.26 5.49 5.01
C LEU A 63 -1.41 5.72 3.77
N THR A 64 -0.50 6.69 3.78
CA THR A 64 0.42 6.91 2.66
C THR A 64 1.85 6.75 3.16
N LEU A 65 2.65 5.95 2.47
CA LEU A 65 4.06 5.76 2.73
C LEU A 65 4.86 6.40 1.59
N TRP A 66 5.77 7.32 1.91
CA TRP A 66 6.71 7.90 0.98
C TRP A 66 8.11 7.37 1.18
N THR A 67 8.83 7.09 0.10
CA THR A 67 10.27 6.85 0.10
C THR A 67 11.01 8.13 -0.29
N LEU A 68 11.80 8.65 0.64
CA LEU A 68 12.57 9.88 0.50
C LEU A 68 14.01 9.60 0.03
N PRO A 69 14.63 10.52 -0.72
CA PRO A 69 14.10 11.81 -1.18
C PRO A 69 13.25 11.68 -2.45
N SER A 70 13.11 10.47 -2.97
CA SER A 70 12.57 10.16 -4.30
C SER A 70 11.07 10.43 -4.53
N GLN A 71 10.35 10.92 -3.51
CA GLN A 71 8.92 11.28 -3.55
C GLN A 71 7.96 10.16 -3.97
N TYR A 72 8.43 8.91 -4.06
CA TYR A 72 7.57 7.77 -4.38
C TYR A 72 6.59 7.54 -3.25
N ALA A 73 5.29 7.63 -3.55
CA ALA A 73 4.21 7.47 -2.59
C ALA A 73 3.43 6.17 -2.86
N VAL A 74 3.15 5.40 -1.81
CA VAL A 74 2.23 4.25 -1.84
C VAL A 74 1.08 4.55 -0.88
N GLN A 75 -0.15 4.51 -1.38
CA GLN A 75 -1.35 4.76 -0.59
C GLN A 75 -2.10 3.44 -0.30
N PHE A 76 -2.39 3.23 0.97
CA PHE A 76 -3.18 2.14 1.54
C PHE A 76 -4.54 2.71 1.96
N TYR A 77 -5.57 1.87 1.89
CA TYR A 77 -6.94 2.21 2.28
C TYR A 77 -7.36 1.25 3.39
N SER A 78 -7.88 1.77 4.51
CA SER A 78 -8.40 0.95 5.60
C SER A 78 -9.93 0.74 5.55
N ASP A 79 -10.65 1.46 4.69
CA ASP A 79 -12.07 1.23 4.37
C ASP A 79 -12.26 0.99 2.85
N PRO A 80 -12.78 -0.17 2.39
CA PRO A 80 -12.86 -0.53 0.97
C PRO A 80 -14.09 0.03 0.24
N ARG A 81 -14.64 1.17 0.66
CA ARG A 81 -15.75 1.79 -0.07
C ARG A 81 -15.23 2.38 -1.39
N PRO A 82 -15.71 1.92 -2.57
CA PRO A 82 -15.26 2.47 -3.83
C PRO A 82 -15.96 3.81 -4.07
N TRP A 83 -15.21 4.91 -4.20
CA TRP A 83 -15.75 6.12 -4.83
C TRP A 83 -15.29 6.20 -6.30
N PRO A 84 -16.20 6.51 -7.25
CA PRO A 84 -16.00 6.46 -8.70
C PRO A 84 -14.97 7.43 -9.33
N LEU A 85 -14.15 8.16 -8.56
CA LEU A 85 -13.23 9.16 -9.12
C LEU A 85 -11.78 8.66 -9.32
N PHE A 86 -11.43 7.46 -8.85
CA PHE A 86 -10.05 6.95 -8.90
C PHE A 86 -9.70 6.10 -10.14
N GLN A 87 -10.55 6.07 -11.17
CA GLN A 87 -10.21 5.39 -12.44
C GLN A 87 -9.14 6.13 -13.26
N SER A 88 -8.88 7.43 -13.01
CA SER A 88 -7.95 8.21 -13.84
C SER A 88 -6.50 8.29 -13.34
N LEU A 89 -6.19 7.81 -12.12
CA LEU A 89 -4.87 7.99 -11.50
C LEU A 89 -4.02 6.72 -11.37
N ILE A 90 -4.49 5.56 -11.87
CA ILE A 90 -3.66 4.35 -12.01
C ILE A 90 -2.79 4.45 -13.29
N GLY A 91 -2.12 5.59 -13.48
CA GLY A 91 -1.26 5.85 -14.64
C GLY A 91 0.22 5.59 -14.38
N SER A 92 0.68 5.58 -13.12
CA SER A 92 2.10 5.38 -12.79
C SER A 92 2.34 5.06 -11.32
N ILE A 93 1.77 3.96 -10.82
CA ILE A 93 2.21 3.41 -9.53
C ILE A 93 3.26 2.34 -9.84
N HIS A 94 4.53 2.73 -9.82
CA HIS A 94 5.64 1.77 -9.72
C HIS A 94 5.61 1.22 -8.28
N ILE A 95 4.78 0.20 -8.03
CA ILE A 95 4.82 -0.54 -6.76
C ILE A 95 6.22 -1.18 -6.69
N PRO A 96 7.09 -0.82 -5.73
CA PRO A 96 8.33 -1.55 -5.55
C PRO A 96 7.96 -2.97 -5.15
N TRP A 97 8.21 -3.95 -6.01
CA TRP A 97 7.76 -5.33 -5.78
C TRP A 97 8.33 -5.97 -4.51
N ALA A 98 9.40 -5.38 -3.95
CA ALA A 98 9.90 -5.67 -2.62
C ALA A 98 8.80 -5.54 -1.53
N PHE A 99 7.78 -4.71 -1.75
CA PHE A 99 6.65 -4.53 -0.85
C PHE A 99 5.79 -5.80 -0.70
N LEU A 100 5.78 -6.70 -1.68
CA LEU A 100 5.14 -8.02 -1.51
C LEU A 100 5.80 -8.82 -0.38
N LEU A 101 7.07 -8.56 -0.07
CA LEU A 101 7.80 -9.19 1.03
C LEU A 101 7.80 -8.37 2.32
N ALA A 102 7.29 -7.14 2.30
CA ALA A 102 7.16 -6.33 3.50
C ALA A 102 6.22 -7.01 4.50
N ARG A 103 6.54 -6.90 5.79
CA ARG A 103 5.87 -7.65 6.85
C ARG A 103 5.43 -6.71 7.98
N SER A 104 4.26 -6.98 8.52
CA SER A 104 3.85 -6.41 9.81
C SER A 104 4.70 -6.97 10.95
N ALA A 105 4.54 -6.40 12.15
CA ALA A 105 5.14 -6.95 13.37
C ALA A 105 4.71 -8.41 13.66
N SER A 106 3.53 -8.82 13.19
CA SER A 106 3.05 -10.22 13.28
C SER A 106 3.57 -11.12 12.15
N GLY A 107 4.43 -10.61 11.26
CA GLY A 107 4.96 -11.34 10.11
C GLY A 107 4.01 -11.40 8.91
N GLN A 108 2.90 -10.66 8.93
CA GLN A 108 1.90 -10.71 7.86
C GLN A 108 2.32 -9.86 6.68
N THR A 109 2.28 -10.44 5.48
CA THR A 109 2.46 -9.70 4.23
C THR A 109 1.18 -8.97 3.85
N ILE A 110 1.28 -8.03 2.90
CA ILE A 110 0.10 -7.35 2.35
C ILE A 110 -0.90 -8.35 1.73
N LEU A 111 -0.43 -9.43 1.11
CA LEU A 111 -1.28 -10.48 0.57
C LEU A 111 -2.02 -11.26 1.67
N THR A 112 -1.35 -11.48 2.81
CA THR A 112 -1.95 -12.14 3.98
C THR A 112 -3.10 -11.32 4.55
N ILE A 113 -2.89 -10.02 4.70
CA ILE A 113 -3.90 -9.07 5.19
C ILE A 113 -5.08 -9.01 4.21
N ALA A 114 -4.80 -8.86 2.91
CA ALA A 114 -5.83 -8.80 1.87
C ALA A 114 -6.66 -10.08 1.79
N ALA A 115 -6.02 -11.26 1.89
CA ALA A 115 -6.70 -12.54 1.91
C ALA A 115 -7.61 -12.70 3.13
N LYS A 116 -7.12 -12.35 4.32
CA LYS A 116 -7.88 -12.36 5.57
C LYS A 116 -9.10 -11.44 5.52
N GLN A 117 -8.97 -10.27 4.88
CA GLN A 117 -10.04 -9.29 4.75
C GLN A 117 -11.03 -9.57 3.60
N GLY A 118 -10.72 -10.49 2.68
CA GLY A 118 -11.60 -10.79 1.56
C GLY A 118 -11.45 -9.86 0.35
N GLN A 119 -10.33 -9.16 0.19
CA GLN A 119 -10.08 -8.14 -0.84
C GLN A 119 -9.82 -8.74 -2.23
N THR A 120 -10.86 -9.31 -2.82
CA THR A 120 -10.76 -10.11 -4.06
C THR A 120 -10.37 -9.27 -5.27
N GLU A 121 -10.98 -8.10 -5.46
CA GLU A 121 -10.75 -7.24 -6.63
C GLU A 121 -9.36 -6.59 -6.59
N TRP A 122 -8.91 -6.19 -5.41
CA TRP A 122 -7.57 -5.65 -5.25
C TRP A 122 -6.50 -6.72 -5.50
N LEU A 123 -6.67 -7.92 -4.94
CA LEU A 123 -5.76 -9.05 -5.18
C LEU A 123 -5.69 -9.43 -6.66
N SER A 124 -6.84 -9.48 -7.36
CA SER A 124 -6.84 -9.81 -8.78
C SER A 124 -6.09 -8.76 -9.61
N LYS A 125 -6.33 -7.46 -9.34
CA LYS A 125 -5.63 -6.36 -10.04
C LYS A 125 -4.13 -6.36 -9.76
N LEU A 126 -3.71 -6.54 -8.51
CA LEU A 126 -2.30 -6.57 -8.13
C LEU A 126 -1.56 -7.75 -8.77
N LEU A 127 -2.13 -8.95 -8.71
CA LEU A 127 -1.49 -10.16 -9.21
C LEU A 127 -1.57 -10.29 -10.74
N ALA A 128 -2.53 -9.64 -11.38
CA ALA A 128 -2.63 -9.58 -12.85
C ALA A 128 -1.74 -8.50 -13.47
N HIS A 129 -1.13 -7.61 -12.68
CA HIS A 129 -0.32 -6.53 -13.22
C HIS A 129 0.91 -7.10 -13.95
N ALA A 130 1.15 -6.64 -15.19
CA ALA A 130 2.14 -7.24 -16.09
C ALA A 130 3.58 -7.20 -15.55
N SER A 131 3.91 -6.18 -14.77
CA SER A 131 5.22 -6.04 -14.14
C SER A 131 5.37 -6.78 -12.81
N THR A 132 4.31 -7.44 -12.29
CA THR A 132 4.39 -8.22 -11.06
C THR A 132 5.33 -9.42 -11.25
N PRO A 133 6.46 -9.52 -10.51
CA PRO A 133 7.33 -10.66 -10.61
C PRO A 133 6.62 -11.85 -9.96
N LYS A 134 6.21 -12.80 -10.80
CA LYS A 134 5.42 -13.98 -10.38
C LYS A 134 6.09 -14.78 -9.26
N SER A 135 7.43 -14.84 -9.27
CA SER A 135 8.23 -15.48 -8.22
C SER A 135 8.07 -14.81 -6.86
N LEU A 136 8.15 -13.48 -6.82
CA LEU A 136 7.94 -12.67 -5.61
C LEU A 136 6.50 -12.78 -5.11
N ALA A 137 5.53 -12.73 -6.02
CA ALA A 137 4.14 -12.93 -5.68
C ALA A 137 3.91 -14.31 -5.06
N ALA A 138 4.37 -15.39 -5.71
CA ALA A 138 4.24 -16.75 -5.18
C ALA A 138 4.94 -16.93 -3.83
N ALA A 139 6.15 -16.38 -3.66
CA ALA A 139 6.87 -16.40 -2.40
C ALA A 139 6.11 -15.66 -1.29
N SER A 140 5.50 -14.52 -1.59
CA SER A 140 4.69 -13.75 -0.63
C SER A 140 3.39 -14.47 -0.26
N ILE A 141 2.75 -15.16 -1.22
CA ILE A 141 1.52 -15.93 -0.97
C ILE A 141 1.78 -17.06 0.03
N LEU A 142 2.92 -17.74 -0.11
CA LEU A 142 3.31 -18.87 0.73
C LEU A 142 4.09 -18.46 1.98
N HIS A 143 4.34 -17.16 2.17
CA HIS A 143 5.02 -16.67 3.36
C HIS A 143 4.16 -16.91 4.60
N ARG A 144 4.75 -17.54 5.62
CA ARG A 144 4.07 -17.82 6.89
C ARG A 144 4.35 -16.69 7.88
N ASP A 145 3.28 -16.21 8.50
CA ASP A 145 3.35 -15.22 9.58
C ASP A 145 3.81 -15.87 10.91
N ALA A 146 3.83 -15.08 12.00
CA ALA A 146 4.21 -15.58 13.32
C ALA A 146 3.26 -16.65 13.88
N SER A 147 2.03 -16.73 13.37
CA SER A 147 1.08 -17.80 13.70
C SER A 147 1.27 -19.06 12.84
N GLY A 148 2.23 -19.03 11.92
CA GLY A 148 2.48 -20.10 10.97
C GLY A 148 1.49 -20.10 9.81
N MET A 149 0.66 -19.08 9.63
CA MET A 149 -0.38 -19.02 8.60
C MET A 149 0.10 -18.18 7.41
N CYS A 150 -0.16 -18.63 6.18
CA CYS A 150 0.08 -17.85 4.97
C CYS A 150 -1.22 -17.27 4.38
N ALA A 151 -1.11 -16.44 3.33
CA ALA A 151 -2.27 -15.84 2.68
C ALA A 151 -3.30 -16.88 2.20
N LEU A 152 -2.83 -18.02 1.70
CA LEU A 152 -3.68 -19.12 1.28
C LEU A 152 -4.42 -19.77 2.45
N ASP A 153 -3.73 -19.98 3.58
CA ASP A 153 -4.33 -20.57 4.79
C ASP A 153 -5.46 -19.67 5.33
N TYR A 154 -5.25 -18.35 5.35
CA TYR A 154 -6.29 -17.39 5.72
C TYR A 154 -7.49 -17.42 4.76
N ALA A 155 -7.24 -17.51 3.45
CA ALA A 155 -8.32 -17.58 2.47
C ALA A 155 -9.16 -18.87 2.62
N ILE A 156 -8.52 -20.01 2.90
CA ILE A 156 -9.20 -21.30 3.13
C ILE A 156 -10.01 -21.27 4.43
N THR A 157 -9.38 -20.86 5.54
CA THR A 157 -10.02 -20.84 6.87
C THR A 157 -11.20 -19.86 6.93
N THR A 158 -11.17 -18.79 6.15
CA THR A 158 -12.27 -17.81 6.05
C THR A 158 -13.26 -18.10 4.91
N ASN A 159 -13.14 -19.26 4.26
CA ASN A 159 -13.99 -19.74 3.17
C ASN A 159 -14.11 -18.74 1.99
N LYS A 160 -13.00 -18.09 1.62
CA LYS A 160 -12.93 -17.12 0.53
C LYS A 160 -12.53 -17.79 -0.78
N SER A 161 -13.43 -18.62 -1.33
CA SER A 161 -13.17 -19.45 -2.52
C SER A 161 -12.58 -18.69 -3.71
N LYS A 162 -13.09 -17.48 -4.02
CA LYS A 162 -12.55 -16.64 -5.11
C LYS A 162 -11.09 -16.27 -4.90
N ILE A 163 -10.70 -15.95 -3.67
CA ILE A 163 -9.32 -15.60 -3.32
C ILE A 163 -8.44 -16.84 -3.41
N VAL A 164 -8.90 -17.98 -2.89
CA VAL A 164 -8.19 -19.26 -3.00
C VAL A 164 -7.86 -19.55 -4.47
N THR A 165 -8.82 -19.40 -5.38
CA THR A 165 -8.59 -19.59 -6.83
C THR A 165 -7.54 -18.64 -7.39
N ILE A 166 -7.60 -17.34 -7.05
CA ILE A 166 -6.63 -16.34 -7.51
C ILE A 166 -5.21 -16.67 -7.03
N LEU A 167 -5.08 -16.98 -5.73
CA LEU A 167 -3.79 -17.28 -5.11
C LEU A 167 -3.19 -18.57 -5.66
N LEU A 168 -3.99 -19.65 -5.76
CA LEU A 168 -3.55 -20.91 -6.35
C LEU A 168 -3.14 -20.74 -7.80
N ARG A 169 -3.93 -20.03 -8.61
CA ARG A 169 -3.59 -19.78 -10.02
C ARG A 169 -2.25 -19.05 -10.15
N THR A 170 -1.98 -18.09 -9.27
CA THR A 170 -0.72 -17.35 -9.25
C THR A 170 0.47 -18.24 -8.87
N VAL A 171 0.32 -19.07 -7.84
CA VAL A 171 1.36 -20.01 -7.40
C VAL A 171 1.62 -21.07 -8.47
N LEU A 172 0.57 -21.64 -9.06
CA LEU A 172 0.68 -22.62 -10.14
C LEU A 172 1.29 -22.01 -11.41
N ALA A 173 0.92 -20.77 -11.75
CA ALA A 173 1.53 -20.04 -12.87
C ALA A 173 3.04 -19.85 -12.72
N HIS A 174 3.50 -19.72 -11.48
CA HIS A 174 4.91 -19.62 -11.17
C HIS A 174 5.60 -20.99 -11.22
N ALA A 175 5.00 -22.02 -10.62
CA ALA A 175 5.58 -23.36 -10.53
C ALA A 175 5.60 -24.11 -11.87
N ASN A 176 4.59 -23.90 -12.71
CA ASN A 176 4.47 -24.54 -14.01
C ASN A 176 3.88 -23.55 -15.03
N PRO A 177 4.73 -22.76 -15.72
CA PRO A 177 4.28 -21.74 -16.67
C PRO A 177 3.44 -22.32 -17.82
N SER A 178 3.70 -23.57 -18.20
CA SER A 178 3.06 -24.29 -19.29
C SER A 178 1.72 -24.93 -18.92
N ALA A 179 1.35 -24.99 -17.63
CA ALA A 179 0.10 -25.59 -17.17
C ALA A 179 -1.16 -24.70 -17.34
N LEU A 180 -1.00 -23.46 -17.83
CA LEU A 180 -2.09 -22.49 -17.97
C LEU A 180 -2.71 -22.40 -19.37
N GLU A 181 -2.25 -23.22 -20.33
CA GLU A 181 -2.75 -23.27 -21.72
C GLU A 181 -3.76 -24.41 -21.98
N LEU A 182 -4.31 -25.04 -20.94
CA LEU A 182 -5.38 -26.04 -21.02
C LEU A 182 -6.66 -25.53 -20.34
#